data_AF-A0A7V9FHV8-F1
#
_entry.id   AF-A0A7V9FHV8-F1
#
_cell.length_a   1.000
_cell.length_b   1.000
_cell.length_c   1.000
_cell.angle_alpha   90.00
_cell.angle_beta   90.00
_cell.angle_gamma   90.00
#
_symmetry.space_group_name_H-M   'P 1'
#
loop_
_entity.id
_entity.type
_entity.pdbx_description
1 polymer ?
#
loop_
_entity_poly.entity_id
_entity_poly.type
_entity_poly.pdbx_seq_one_letter_code
_entity_poly.pdbx_strand_id
1 'polypeptide(L)'
;MSARDSVFVEAAARLHFGVLDLRGGLGRRFGGLGAAVPQPSLLLEARPGSGVTAQGADSSRAAEFARRFLAHHGHADGAHLIVHRSIPAHSGLGSGTQLGLAVARALAEL
;
A
#
# COMPACT_ATOMS: atom_id res chain seq x y z
N MET A 1 4.10 20.84 -13.02
CA MET A 1 4.69 20.34 -11.76
C MET A 1 6.00 19.67 -12.12
N SER A 2 7.10 20.01 -11.47
CA SER A 2 8.38 19.34 -11.72
C SER A 2 8.30 17.92 -11.17
N ALA A 3 8.66 16.91 -11.97
CA ALA A 3 8.72 15.52 -11.52
C ALA A 3 9.67 15.40 -10.32
N ARG A 4 9.30 14.59 -9.32
CA ARG A 4 10.12 14.37 -8.13
C ARG A 4 11.10 13.24 -8.37
N ASP A 5 12.35 13.40 -7.94
CA ASP A 5 13.36 12.34 -8.03
C ASP A 5 13.00 11.12 -7.17
N SER A 6 12.25 11.34 -6.07
CA SER A 6 11.73 10.27 -5.22
C SER A 6 10.50 10.72 -4.40
N VAL A 7 9.66 9.76 -4.04
CA VAL A 7 8.52 9.93 -3.11
C VAL A 7 8.60 8.87 -2.03
N PHE A 8 8.52 9.30 -0.76
CA PHE A 8 8.45 8.40 0.39
C PHE A 8 7.04 8.37 0.98
N VAL A 9 6.55 7.18 1.30
CA VAL A 9 5.27 6.95 1.97
C VAL A 9 5.49 6.07 3.18
N GLU A 10 5.15 6.60 4.36
CA GLU A 10 5.06 5.81 5.59
C GLU A 10 3.60 5.50 5.90
N ALA A 11 3.30 4.24 6.20
CA ALA A 11 1.97 3.77 6.56
C ALA A 11 2.01 2.93 7.84
N ALA A 12 1.18 3.31 8.81
CA ALA A 12 1.02 2.59 10.07
C ALA A 12 0.31 1.24 9.88
N ALA A 13 0.68 0.23 10.67
CA ALA A 13 -0.15 -0.96 10.83
C ALA A 13 -1.54 -0.60 11.39
N ARG A 14 -2.49 -1.51 11.20
CA ARG A 14 -3.87 -1.32 11.66
C ARG A 14 -4.34 -2.53 12.45
N LEU A 15 -4.82 -2.30 13.68
CA LEU A 15 -5.61 -3.27 14.42
C LEU A 15 -7.06 -3.21 13.96
N HIS A 16 -7.72 -4.36 13.85
CA HIS A 16 -9.13 -4.46 13.48
C HIS A 16 -9.93 -5.06 14.64
N PHE A 17 -11.00 -4.40 15.05
CA PHE A 17 -11.81 -4.76 16.23
C PHE A 17 -13.08 -5.53 15.85
N GLY A 18 -13.03 -6.28 14.75
CA GLY A 18 -14.12 -7.13 14.30
C GLY A 18 -15.13 -6.41 13.42
N VAL A 19 -16.18 -7.16 13.07
CA VAL A 19 -17.20 -6.76 12.10
C VAL A 19 -18.48 -6.37 12.85
N LEU A 20 -19.05 -5.22 12.50
CA LEU A 20 -20.22 -4.63 13.15
C LEU A 20 -21.50 -5.40 12.85
N ASP A 21 -21.74 -5.79 11.58
CA ASP A 21 -22.93 -6.55 11.21
C ASP A 21 -22.63 -7.66 10.20
N LEU A 22 -22.28 -8.84 10.70
CA LEU A 22 -21.98 -10.00 9.84
C LEU A 22 -23.20 -10.53 9.09
N ARG A 23 -24.42 -10.38 9.64
CA ARG A 23 -25.63 -11.03 9.13
C ARG A 23 -26.57 -10.08 8.39
N GLY A 24 -26.32 -8.77 8.43
CA GLY A 24 -27.17 -7.76 7.81
C GLY A 24 -28.40 -7.36 8.64
N GLY A 25 -28.45 -7.74 9.93
CA GLY A 25 -29.60 -7.49 10.80
C GLY A 25 -29.84 -6.00 11.11
N LEU A 26 -28.83 -5.16 10.90
CA LEU A 26 -28.87 -3.70 11.05
C LEU A 26 -29.15 -2.98 9.72
N GLY A 27 -29.54 -3.71 8.67
CA GLY A 27 -29.82 -3.15 7.34
C GLY A 27 -28.58 -2.85 6.50
N ARG A 28 -27.38 -3.24 6.96
CA ARG A 28 -26.10 -3.14 6.22
C ARG A 28 -25.28 -4.39 6.47
N ARG A 29 -24.50 -4.84 5.49
CA ARG A 29 -23.59 -5.99 5.68
C ARG A 29 -22.18 -5.50 5.95
N PHE A 30 -21.51 -6.18 6.87
CA PHE A 30 -20.16 -5.91 7.32
C PHE A 30 -20.03 -4.56 8.07
N GLY A 31 -19.01 -3.77 7.73
CA GLY A 31 -18.56 -2.64 8.54
C GLY A 31 -17.65 -3.10 9.67
N GLY A 32 -16.67 -2.30 10.02
CA GLY A 32 -15.69 -2.64 11.05
C GLY A 32 -15.03 -1.39 11.59
N LEU A 33 -14.41 -1.55 12.76
CA LEU A 33 -13.60 -0.50 13.38
C LEU A 33 -12.13 -0.93 13.31
N GLY A 34 -11.25 0.02 13.03
CA GLY A 34 -9.82 -0.20 13.17
C GLY A 34 -9.12 1.02 13.73
N ALA A 35 -7.97 0.80 14.35
CA ALA A 35 -7.09 1.85 14.83
C ALA A 35 -5.71 1.68 14.19
N ALA A 36 -5.12 2.79 13.76
CA ALA A 36 -3.72 2.82 13.39
C ALA A 36 -2.86 2.61 14.64
N VAL A 37 -1.80 1.83 14.53
CA VAL A 37 -0.80 1.65 15.58
C VAL A 37 0.55 2.15 15.09
N PRO A 38 1.35 2.83 15.94
CA PRO A 38 2.58 3.46 15.50
C PRO A 38 3.61 2.46 14.97
N GLN A 39 3.62 1.24 15.50
CA GLN A 39 4.52 0.17 15.06
C GLN A 39 3.81 -1.19 15.09
N PRO A 40 4.18 -2.13 14.19
CA PRO A 40 5.12 -1.94 13.07
C PRO A 40 4.58 -1.00 11.99
N SER A 41 5.46 -0.44 11.16
CA SER A 41 5.10 0.45 10.04
C SER A 41 5.71 -0.02 8.72
N LEU A 42 5.09 0.40 7.62
CA LEU A 42 5.62 0.31 6.26
C LEU A 42 6.33 1.61 5.92
N LEU A 43 7.52 1.52 5.34
CA LEU A 43 8.18 2.66 4.68
C LEU A 43 8.51 2.25 3.24
N LEU A 44 7.86 2.91 2.29
CA LEU A 44 8.03 2.71 0.87
C LEU A 44 8.67 3.96 0.23
N GLU A 45 9.60 3.74 -0.67
CA GLU A 45 10.13 4.76 -1.58
C GLU A 45 9.78 4.38 -3.02
N ALA A 46 9.40 5.37 -3.82
CA ALA A 46 9.23 5.25 -5.27
C ALA A 46 10.11 6.27 -6.00
N ARG A 47 10.72 5.84 -7.10
CA ARG A 47 11.52 6.68 -8.01
C ARG A 47 11.07 6.46 -9.46
N PRO A 48 11.18 7.47 -10.34
CA PRO A 48 10.91 7.27 -11.77
C PRO A 48 11.78 6.15 -12.35
N GLY A 49 11.25 5.40 -13.32
CA GLY A 49 12.00 4.32 -13.98
C GLY A 49 11.41 3.96 -15.35
N SER A 50 12.16 3.24 -16.18
CA SER A 50 11.69 2.78 -17.51
C SER A 50 10.87 1.48 -17.45
N GLY A 51 10.64 0.94 -16.26
CA GLY A 51 9.85 -0.26 -16.02
C GLY A 51 9.53 -0.42 -14.54
N VAL A 52 8.69 -1.39 -14.18
CA VAL A 52 8.34 -1.65 -12.79
C VAL A 52 9.36 -2.61 -12.17
N THR A 53 10.17 -2.12 -11.24
CA THR A 53 11.03 -2.96 -10.39
C THR A 53 10.73 -2.69 -8.92
N ALA A 54 11.02 -3.67 -8.07
CA ALA A 54 10.87 -3.52 -6.63
C ALA A 54 11.94 -4.31 -5.89
N GLN A 55 12.40 -3.79 -4.75
CA GLN A 55 13.32 -4.46 -3.85
C GLN A 55 12.90 -4.28 -2.38
N GLY A 56 13.44 -5.12 -1.49
CA GLY A 56 13.06 -5.17 -0.08
C GLY A 56 11.96 -6.21 0.20
N ALA A 57 11.39 -6.15 1.39
CA ALA A 57 10.33 -7.07 1.82
C ALA A 57 9.05 -6.86 1.01
N ASP A 58 8.32 -7.94 0.69
CA ASP A 58 7.09 -7.91 -0.13
C ASP A 58 7.26 -7.24 -1.52
N SER A 59 8.49 -7.18 -2.05
CA SER A 59 8.80 -6.54 -3.34
C SER A 59 7.97 -7.07 -4.52
N SER A 60 7.72 -8.37 -4.58
CA SER A 60 6.89 -8.99 -5.62
C SER A 60 5.47 -8.41 -5.64
N ARG A 61 4.86 -8.24 -4.45
CA ARG A 61 3.52 -7.67 -4.28
C ARG A 61 3.53 -6.16 -4.53
N ALA A 62 4.56 -5.45 -4.11
CA ALA A 62 4.72 -4.03 -4.41
C ALA A 62 4.76 -3.79 -5.92
N ALA A 63 5.53 -4.59 -6.66
CA ALA A 63 5.60 -4.53 -8.12
C ALA A 63 4.26 -4.91 -8.78
N GLU A 64 3.51 -5.86 -8.22
CA GLU A 64 2.16 -6.19 -8.70
C GLU A 64 1.20 -5.00 -8.55
N PHE A 65 1.17 -4.37 -7.38
CA PHE A 65 0.34 -3.19 -7.14
C PHE A 65 0.73 -2.03 -8.07
N ALA A 66 2.02 -1.82 -8.30
CA ALA A 66 2.49 -0.78 -9.22
C ALA A 66 2.04 -1.05 -10.65
N ARG A 67 2.21 -2.28 -11.16
CA ARG A 67 1.72 -2.65 -12.50
C ARG A 67 0.22 -2.42 -12.64
N ARG A 68 -0.57 -2.81 -11.63
CA ARG A 68 -2.02 -2.60 -11.62
C ARG A 68 -2.40 -1.11 -11.62
N PHE A 69 -1.71 -0.30 -10.83
CA PHE A 69 -1.93 1.14 -10.78
C PHE A 69 -1.60 1.82 -12.11
N LEU A 70 -0.39 1.60 -12.65
CA LEU A 70 0.06 2.21 -13.90
C LEU A 70 -0.82 1.80 -15.08
N ALA A 71 -1.19 0.51 -15.16
CA ALA A 71 -2.10 0.01 -16.19
C ALA A 71 -3.49 0.64 -16.10
N HIS A 72 -4.00 0.89 -14.89
CA HIS A 72 -5.30 1.54 -14.69
C HIS A 72 -5.29 3.01 -15.10
N HIS A 73 -4.18 3.71 -14.88
CA HIS A 73 -4.03 5.15 -15.16
C HIS A 73 -3.41 5.47 -16.53
N GLY A 74 -2.98 4.47 -17.30
CA GLY A 74 -2.42 4.67 -18.64
C GLY A 74 -1.02 5.30 -18.67
N HIS A 75 -0.24 5.16 -17.59
CA HIS A 75 1.14 5.65 -17.56
C HIS A 75 2.07 4.64 -18.23
N ALA A 76 2.80 5.10 -19.24
CA ALA A 76 3.81 4.31 -19.95
C ALA A 76 5.13 4.23 -19.19
N ASP A 77 5.40 5.21 -18.32
CA ASP A 77 6.59 5.24 -17.47
C ASP A 77 6.44 4.23 -16.32
N GLY A 78 7.57 3.63 -15.95
CA GLY A 78 7.67 2.70 -14.84
C GLY A 78 8.10 3.38 -13.54
N ALA A 79 8.34 2.56 -12.53
CA ALA A 79 8.84 3.02 -11.24
C ALA A 79 9.74 1.98 -10.58
N HIS A 80 10.75 2.48 -9.89
CA HIS A 80 11.61 1.69 -9.02
C HIS A 80 11.13 1.84 -7.57
N LEU A 81 10.67 0.74 -6.98
CA LEU A 81 10.15 0.71 -5.62
C LEU A 81 11.18 0.13 -4.64
N ILE A 82 11.30 0.72 -3.46
CA ILE A 82 12.12 0.21 -2.37
C ILE A 82 11.27 0.12 -1.11
N VAL A 83 11.10 -1.09 -0.58
CA VAL A 83 10.42 -1.32 0.70
C VAL A 83 11.49 -1.37 1.80
N HIS A 84 11.68 -0.24 2.49
CA HIS A 84 12.67 -0.07 3.55
C HIS A 84 12.26 -0.76 4.86
N ARG A 85 10.96 -0.72 5.17
CA ARG A 85 10.35 -1.39 6.33
C ARG A 85 9.01 -1.98 5.93
N SER A 86 8.64 -3.14 6.47
CA SER A 86 7.35 -3.78 6.20
C SER A 86 6.58 -4.12 7.47
N ILE A 87 5.25 -4.19 7.31
CA ILE A 87 4.35 -4.72 8.35
C ILE A 87 4.31 -6.25 8.17
N PRO A 88 4.49 -7.05 9.24
CA PRO A 88 4.42 -8.51 9.17
C PRO A 88 3.18 -9.03 8.43
N ALA A 89 3.42 -9.92 7.48
CA ALA A 89 2.37 -10.54 6.70
C ALA A 89 1.53 -11.51 7.55
N HIS A 90 0.23 -11.55 7.26
CA HIS A 90 -0.71 -12.49 7.89
C HIS A 90 -0.80 -12.41 9.43
N SER A 91 -0.40 -11.28 10.03
CA SER A 91 -0.46 -11.06 11.49
C SER A 91 -1.68 -10.25 11.95
N GLY A 92 -2.70 -10.09 11.11
CA GLY A 92 -3.88 -9.27 11.44
C GLY A 92 -3.65 -7.75 11.43
N LEU A 93 -2.49 -7.29 10.95
CA LEU A 93 -2.05 -5.88 10.99
C LEU A 93 -2.33 -5.08 9.70
N GLY A 94 -3.07 -5.67 8.76
CA GLY A 94 -3.47 -4.99 7.52
C GLY A 94 -2.32 -4.73 6.51
N SER A 95 -1.22 -5.49 6.57
CA SER A 95 -0.02 -5.25 5.76
C SER A 95 -0.29 -5.13 4.26
N GLY A 96 -1.16 -5.99 3.70
CA GLY A 96 -1.48 -5.97 2.28
C GLY A 96 -2.19 -4.72 1.81
N THR A 97 -3.17 -4.24 2.58
CA THR A 97 -3.89 -3.00 2.27
C THR A 97 -2.95 -1.81 2.39
N GLN A 98 -2.11 -1.76 3.43
CA GLN A 98 -1.16 -0.67 3.60
C GLN A 98 -0.12 -0.64 2.47
N LEU A 99 0.41 -1.79 2.06
CA LEU A 99 1.34 -1.86 0.94
C LEU A 99 0.70 -1.38 -0.37
N GLY A 100 -0.50 -1.86 -0.70
CA GLY A 100 -1.17 -1.47 -1.94
C GLY A 100 -1.51 0.02 -1.98
N LEU A 101 -2.02 0.58 -0.88
CA LEU A 101 -2.33 2.00 -0.79
C LEU A 101 -1.08 2.88 -0.79
N ALA A 102 0.00 2.45 -0.14
CA ALA A 102 1.27 3.17 -0.15
C ALA A 102 1.88 3.22 -1.56
N VAL A 103 1.85 2.10 -2.29
CA VAL A 103 2.31 2.05 -3.69
C VAL A 103 1.47 2.99 -4.56
N ALA A 104 0.14 2.92 -4.48
CA ALA A 104 -0.73 3.80 -5.25
C ALA A 104 -0.48 5.29 -4.92
N ARG A 105 -0.33 5.62 -3.64
CA ARG A 105 -0.04 6.99 -3.20
C ARG A 105 1.31 7.48 -3.71
N ALA A 106 2.34 6.66 -3.61
CA ALA A 106 3.68 7.03 -4.06
C ALA A 106 3.69 7.30 -5.56
N LEU A 107 3.07 6.43 -6.37
CA LEU A 107 3.00 6.59 -7.83
C LEU A 107 2.12 7.75 -8.27
N ALA A 108 1.06 8.08 -7.54
CA ALA A 108 0.22 9.24 -7.85
C ALA A 108 0.93 10.59 -7.63
N GLU A 109 2.02 10.59 -6.86
CA GLU A 109 2.79 11.79 -6.50
C GLU A 109 4.18 11.87 -7.13
N LEU A 110 4.59 10.80 -7.83
CA LEU A 110 5.88 10.64 -8.46
C LEU A 110 5.96 11.48 -9.74
#